data_AF-A0A1E9BYG7-F1
#
_entry.id   AF-A0A1E9BYG7-F1
#
_cell.length_a   1.000
_cell.length_b   1.000
_cell.length_c   1.000
_cell.angle_alpha   90.00
_cell.angle_beta   90.00
_cell.angle_gamma   90.00
#
_symmetry.space_group_name_H-M   'P 1'
#
loop_
_entity.id
_entity.type
_entity.pdbx_description
1 polymer ?
#
loop_
_entity_poly.entity_id
_entity_poly.type
_entity_poly.pdbx_seq_one_letter_code
_entity_poly.pdbx_strand_id
1 'polypeptide(L)'
;MLSINCKLTGNLIIPTGVTTIEMCAFAECNKLTGNLIIPEGVISVGELAFSNTYYVDGGSLTIPASIKIIGNSAFPSDLSPVYCKAVTPPDIDSGSFSNYSKLYVPLNCAEIYRNASGWNKFESIEEVEF
;
A
#
# COMPACT_ATOMS: atom_id res chain seq x y z
N MET A 1 24.18 4.82 6.20
CA MET A 1 22.99 4.07 5.76
C MET A 1 23.34 2.59 5.88
N LEU A 2 22.96 1.95 6.99
CA LEU A 2 23.19 0.52 7.17
C LEU A 2 22.18 -0.19 6.27
N SER A 3 22.57 -0.52 5.04
CA SER A 3 21.73 -1.38 4.20
C SER A 3 21.59 -2.71 4.93
N ILE A 4 20.43 -2.96 5.53
CA ILE A 4 19.99 -4.32 5.78
C ILE A 4 20.12 -5.04 4.44
N ASN A 5 20.83 -6.16 4.41
CA ASN A 5 21.07 -6.94 3.20
C ASN A 5 19.78 -7.67 2.81
N CYS A 6 18.72 -6.92 2.55
CA CYS A 6 17.46 -7.44 2.05
C CYS A 6 17.70 -7.90 0.62
N LYS A 7 17.68 -9.22 0.43
CA LYS A 7 17.88 -9.87 -0.86
C LYS A 7 16.59 -10.04 -1.65
N LEU A 8 15.50 -9.40 -1.22
CA LEU A 8 14.23 -9.42 -1.92
C LEU A 8 14.37 -8.60 -3.21
N THR A 9 13.92 -9.19 -4.31
CA THR A 9 13.93 -8.61 -5.66
C THR A 9 12.65 -9.02 -6.39
N GLY A 10 12.24 -8.28 -7.42
CA GLY A 10 11.00 -8.56 -8.14
C GLY A 10 9.76 -8.16 -7.35
N ASN A 11 8.64 -8.88 -7.59
CA ASN A 11 7.39 -8.66 -6.87
C ASN A 11 7.54 -9.10 -5.40
N LEU A 12 7.05 -8.26 -4.49
CA LEU A 12 6.88 -8.63 -3.09
C LEU A 12 5.44 -9.06 -2.88
N ILE A 13 5.24 -10.37 -2.72
CA ILE A 13 3.94 -10.97 -2.44
C ILE A 13 3.94 -11.41 -0.98
N ILE A 14 3.07 -10.83 -0.18
CA ILE A 14 2.92 -11.25 1.22
C ILE A 14 2.28 -12.66 1.24
N PRO A 15 2.79 -13.60 2.06
CA PRO A 15 2.25 -14.95 2.11
C PRO A 15 0.78 -14.99 2.54
N THR A 16 0.03 -15.97 2.03
CA THR A 16 -1.34 -16.23 2.49
C THR A 16 -1.35 -16.67 3.95
N GLY A 17 -2.41 -16.32 4.68
CA GLY A 17 -2.55 -16.61 6.11
C GLY A 17 -1.90 -15.57 7.03
N VAL A 18 -1.16 -14.60 6.49
CA VAL A 18 -0.75 -13.41 7.25
C VAL A 18 -1.99 -12.55 7.52
N THR A 19 -2.22 -12.21 8.79
CA THR A 19 -3.31 -11.34 9.22
C THR A 19 -2.83 -9.91 9.52
N THR A 20 -1.57 -9.75 9.92
CA THR A 20 -0.97 -8.47 10.29
C THR A 20 0.44 -8.38 9.73
N ILE A 21 0.73 -7.26 9.08
CA ILE A 21 2.10 -6.87 8.71
C ILE A 21 2.58 -5.90 9.77
N GLU A 22 3.54 -6.33 10.58
CA GLU A 22 4.00 -5.56 11.75
C GLU A 22 4.77 -4.29 11.39
N MET A 23 4.95 -3.43 12.39
CA MET A 23 5.75 -2.20 12.29
C MET A 23 7.15 -2.53 11.75
N CYS A 24 7.60 -1.77 10.74
CA CYS A 24 8.91 -1.93 10.09
C CYS A 24 9.22 -3.32 9.49
N ALA A 25 8.22 -4.20 9.27
CA ALA A 25 8.46 -5.60 8.86
C ALA A 25 9.34 -5.78 7.61
N PHE A 26 9.23 -4.85 6.65
CA PHE A 26 9.99 -4.82 5.41
C PHE A 26 10.76 -3.51 5.21
N ALA A 27 10.97 -2.74 6.29
CA ALA A 27 11.68 -1.47 6.20
C ALA A 27 13.10 -1.66 5.61
N GLU A 28 13.53 -0.70 4.80
CA GLU A 28 14.88 -0.68 4.20
C GLU A 28 15.18 -1.80 3.17
N CYS A 29 14.15 -2.48 2.65
CA CYS A 29 14.29 -3.37 1.50
C CYS A 29 14.44 -2.59 0.18
N ASN A 30 15.70 -2.35 -0.22
CA ASN A 30 16.08 -1.38 -1.26
C ASN A 30 16.32 -1.93 -2.67
N LYS A 31 15.94 -3.18 -2.95
CA LYS A 31 16.25 -3.86 -4.22
C LYS A 31 15.00 -4.45 -4.89
N LEU A 32 13.83 -3.96 -4.55
CA LEU A 32 12.58 -4.41 -5.17
C LEU A 32 12.46 -3.78 -6.57
N THR A 33 11.87 -4.51 -7.50
CA THR A 33 11.79 -4.11 -8.93
C THR A 33 10.39 -4.38 -9.51
N GLY A 34 9.41 -4.69 -8.67
CA GLY A 34 8.09 -5.14 -9.11
C GLY A 34 6.96 -4.65 -8.21
N ASN A 35 5.82 -5.31 -8.26
CA ASN A 35 4.63 -4.91 -7.51
C ASN A 35 4.68 -5.35 -6.05
N LEU A 36 4.01 -4.59 -5.17
CA LEU A 36 3.66 -5.02 -3.82
C LEU A 36 2.23 -5.55 -3.82
N ILE A 37 2.07 -6.83 -3.50
CA ILE A 37 0.78 -7.51 -3.47
C ILE A 37 0.52 -7.98 -2.04
N ILE A 38 -0.48 -7.37 -1.40
CA ILE A 38 -1.00 -7.80 -0.10
C ILE A 38 -2.21 -8.70 -0.37
N PRO A 39 -2.20 -9.98 0.03
CA PRO A 39 -3.28 -10.91 -0.27
C PRO A 39 -4.49 -10.68 0.64
N GLU A 40 -5.63 -11.21 0.22
CA GLU A 40 -6.83 -11.29 1.06
C GLU A 40 -6.53 -12.01 2.39
N GLY A 41 -7.15 -11.51 3.46
CA GLY A 41 -6.97 -12.00 4.83
C GLY A 41 -6.07 -11.11 5.69
N VAL A 42 -5.24 -10.24 5.08
CA VAL A 42 -4.51 -9.21 5.82
C VAL A 42 -5.50 -8.16 6.31
N ILE A 43 -5.47 -7.88 7.62
CA ILE A 43 -6.37 -6.96 8.31
C ILE A 43 -5.67 -5.63 8.61
N SER A 44 -4.38 -5.67 8.95
CA SER A 44 -3.64 -4.46 9.34
C SER A 44 -2.21 -4.43 8.78
N VAL A 45 -1.77 -3.22 8.46
CA VAL A 45 -0.38 -2.88 8.12
C VAL A 45 0.13 -1.86 9.12
N GLY A 46 1.23 -2.18 9.79
CA GLY A 46 1.82 -1.35 10.82
C GLY A 46 2.49 -0.10 10.27
N GLU A 47 2.78 0.82 11.18
CA GLU A 47 3.58 2.02 10.90
C GLU A 47 4.93 1.63 10.27
N LEU A 48 5.36 2.39 9.27
CA LEU A 48 6.66 2.23 8.61
C LEU A 48 6.93 0.83 8.02
N ALA A 49 5.89 -0.01 7.84
CA ALA A 49 6.04 -1.42 7.44
C ALA A 49 6.90 -1.62 6.18
N PHE A 50 6.76 -0.74 5.19
CA PHE A 50 7.56 -0.69 3.96
C PHE A 50 8.28 0.68 3.84
N SER A 51 8.61 1.30 4.97
CA SER A 51 9.35 2.57 4.95
C SER A 51 10.75 2.39 4.37
N ASN A 52 11.22 3.42 3.67
CA ASN A 52 12.54 3.42 3.04
C ASN A 52 12.79 2.17 2.17
N THR A 53 11.76 1.55 1.58
CA THR A 53 11.94 0.54 0.54
C THR A 53 11.99 1.21 -0.81
N TYR A 54 12.97 0.84 -1.62
CA TYR A 54 13.15 1.40 -2.96
C TYR A 54 12.70 0.41 -4.02
N TYR A 55 11.83 0.87 -4.92
CA TYR A 55 11.39 0.13 -6.10
C TYR A 55 12.07 0.72 -7.34
N VAL A 56 13.12 0.04 -7.82
CA VAL A 56 14.07 0.58 -8.82
C VAL A 56 13.40 1.02 -10.11
N ASP A 57 12.39 0.26 -10.56
CA ASP A 57 11.63 0.54 -11.78
C ASP A 57 10.23 1.09 -11.48
N GLY A 58 10.00 1.52 -10.23
CA GLY A 58 8.66 1.74 -9.70
C GLY A 58 7.87 0.44 -9.54
N GLY A 59 6.59 0.57 -9.22
CA GLY A 59 5.69 -0.56 -9.11
C GLY A 59 4.27 -0.11 -8.75
N SER A 60 3.34 -1.05 -8.73
CA SER A 60 2.00 -0.81 -8.19
C SER A 60 1.83 -1.46 -6.82
N LEU A 61 0.92 -0.90 -6.03
CA LEU A 61 0.49 -1.45 -4.75
C LEU A 61 -0.93 -2.02 -4.90
N THR A 62 -1.14 -3.28 -4.55
CA THR A 62 -2.48 -3.86 -4.40
C THR A 62 -2.82 -4.06 -2.93
N ILE A 63 -3.87 -3.36 -2.48
CA ILE A 63 -4.47 -3.46 -1.15
C ILE A 63 -5.76 -4.31 -1.26
N PRO A 64 -5.87 -5.40 -0.48
CA PRO A 64 -7.02 -6.31 -0.52
C PRO A 64 -8.26 -5.67 0.10
N ALA A 65 -9.43 -6.26 -0.16
CA ALA A 65 -10.69 -5.80 0.41
C ALA A 65 -10.76 -6.02 1.94
N SER A 66 -9.98 -6.96 2.47
CA SER A 66 -9.95 -7.30 3.89
C SER A 66 -9.27 -6.26 4.78
N ILE A 67 -8.40 -5.40 4.24
CA ILE A 67 -7.64 -4.44 5.06
C ILE A 67 -8.58 -3.46 5.77
N LYS A 68 -8.28 -3.20 7.04
CA LYS A 68 -9.02 -2.26 7.90
C LYS A 68 -8.16 -1.09 8.36
N ILE A 69 -6.88 -1.31 8.60
CA ILE A 69 -5.99 -0.29 9.19
C ILE A 69 -4.67 -0.26 8.43
N ILE A 70 -4.21 0.94 8.06
CA ILE A 70 -2.88 1.19 7.51
C ILE A 70 -2.19 2.27 8.34
N GLY A 71 -1.08 1.92 8.98
CA GLY A 71 -0.30 2.81 9.83
C GLY A 71 0.36 3.96 9.08
N ASN A 72 0.90 4.91 9.84
CA ASN A 72 1.63 6.05 9.31
C ASN A 72 2.86 5.63 8.48
N SER A 73 3.13 6.33 7.39
CA SER A 73 4.30 6.13 6.52
C SER A 73 4.54 4.67 6.12
N ALA A 74 3.45 3.88 6.00
CA ALA A 74 3.52 2.45 5.77
C ALA A 74 4.08 2.12 4.39
N PHE A 75 3.79 2.93 3.37
CA PHE A 75 4.17 2.66 1.98
C PHE A 75 5.12 3.72 1.39
N PRO A 76 6.10 3.28 0.57
CA PRO A 76 7.08 4.17 -0.08
C PRO A 76 6.45 4.98 -1.23
N SER A 77 7.17 5.99 -1.71
CA SER A 77 6.73 6.86 -2.79
C SER A 77 6.70 6.21 -4.18
N ASP A 78 7.48 5.14 -4.37
CA ASP A 78 7.72 4.53 -5.68
C ASP A 78 6.57 3.62 -6.13
N LEU A 79 5.59 3.36 -5.26
CA LEU A 79 4.42 2.55 -5.55
C LEU A 79 3.26 3.42 -6.05
N SER A 80 3.10 3.48 -7.36
CA SER A 80 2.01 4.19 -8.04
C SER A 80 1.75 3.53 -9.41
N PRO A 81 0.49 3.19 -9.76
CA PRO A 81 -0.74 3.52 -9.03
C PRO A 81 -1.01 2.59 -7.83
N VAL A 82 -1.89 3.04 -6.94
CA VAL A 82 -2.45 2.23 -5.84
C VAL A 82 -3.79 1.65 -6.29
N TYR A 83 -3.97 0.34 -6.08
CA TYR A 83 -5.21 -0.38 -6.30
C TYR A 83 -5.78 -0.79 -4.95
N CYS A 84 -6.86 -0.17 -4.51
CA CYS A 84 -7.54 -0.54 -3.27
C CYS A 84 -8.84 -1.28 -3.57
N LYS A 85 -8.93 -2.56 -3.21
CA LYS A 85 -10.11 -3.40 -3.47
C LYS A 85 -11.23 -3.23 -2.44
N ALA A 86 -11.01 -2.48 -1.36
CA ALA A 86 -12.01 -2.29 -0.32
C ALA A 86 -13.15 -1.36 -0.79
N VAL A 87 -14.39 -1.81 -0.62
CA VAL A 87 -15.61 -1.02 -0.92
C VAL A 87 -15.92 0.03 0.15
N THR A 88 -15.13 0.09 1.21
CA THR A 88 -15.15 1.15 2.21
C THR A 88 -13.70 1.51 2.49
N PRO A 89 -13.31 2.79 2.46
CA PRO A 89 -11.94 3.20 2.72
C PRO A 89 -11.45 2.67 4.07
N PRO A 90 -10.33 1.94 4.11
CA PRO A 90 -9.68 1.57 5.37
C PRO A 90 -9.31 2.80 6.21
N ASP A 91 -9.20 2.62 7.53
CA ASP A 91 -8.69 3.65 8.43
C ASP A 91 -7.21 3.89 8.16
N ILE A 92 -6.85 5.11 7.81
CA ILE A 92 -5.48 5.51 7.52
C ILE A 92 -5.10 6.80 8.24
N ASP A 93 -3.82 6.93 8.54
CA ASP A 93 -3.24 8.21 8.87
C ASP A 93 -2.99 9.03 7.59
N SER A 94 -3.01 10.35 7.74
CA SER A 94 -2.81 11.26 6.61
C SER A 94 -1.41 11.15 5.97
N GLY A 95 -0.48 10.39 6.59
CA GLY A 95 0.85 10.08 6.10
C GLY A 95 1.06 8.62 5.73
N SER A 96 0.02 7.77 5.67
CA SER A 96 0.17 6.34 5.35
C SER A 96 0.79 6.07 3.98
N PHE A 97 0.51 6.94 3.00
CA PHE A 97 1.16 6.93 1.70
C PHE A 97 2.13 8.11 1.57
N SER A 98 3.24 7.88 0.89
CA SER A 98 4.19 8.94 0.52
C SER A 98 3.90 9.54 -0.86
N ASN A 99 3.11 8.85 -1.69
CA ASN A 99 2.71 9.28 -3.02
C ASN A 99 1.19 9.15 -3.15
N TYR A 100 0.55 10.27 -3.51
CA TYR A 100 -0.90 10.39 -3.65
C TYR A 100 -1.31 10.66 -5.11
N SER A 101 -0.55 10.20 -6.10
CA SER A 101 -0.82 10.50 -7.52
C SER A 101 -2.10 9.85 -8.06
N LYS A 102 -2.22 8.52 -7.98
CA LYS A 102 -3.27 7.76 -8.66
C LYS A 102 -3.76 6.59 -7.84
N LEU A 103 -5.07 6.61 -7.55
CA LEU A 103 -5.81 5.57 -6.85
C LEU A 103 -6.89 4.97 -7.75
N TYR A 104 -6.92 3.64 -7.80
CA TYR A 104 -8.01 2.86 -8.36
C TYR A 104 -8.83 2.24 -7.23
N VAL A 105 -10.15 2.40 -7.30
CA VAL A 105 -11.13 1.89 -6.32
C VAL A 105 -12.26 1.12 -7.02
N PRO A 106 -13.09 0.35 -6.30
CA PRO A 106 -14.17 -0.40 -6.94
C PRO A 106 -15.22 0.53 -7.54
N LEU A 107 -15.99 0.03 -8.50
CA LEU A 107 -17.13 0.75 -9.07
C LEU A 107 -18.06 1.32 -7.99
N ASN A 108 -18.53 2.55 -8.20
CA ASN A 108 -19.39 3.31 -7.27
C ASN A 108 -18.75 3.66 -5.91
N CYS A 109 -17.43 3.53 -5.75
CA CYS A 109 -16.73 3.86 -4.51
C CYS A 109 -15.96 5.19 -4.57
N ALA A 110 -15.84 5.86 -5.72
CA ALA A 110 -14.97 7.03 -5.79
C ALA A 110 -15.41 8.17 -4.86
N GLU A 111 -16.72 8.40 -4.70
CA GLU A 111 -17.23 9.46 -3.82
C GLU A 111 -16.90 9.20 -2.34
N ILE A 112 -17.07 7.96 -1.87
CA ILE A 112 -16.73 7.62 -0.47
C ILE A 112 -15.23 7.77 -0.19
N TYR A 113 -14.36 7.47 -1.17
CA TYR A 113 -12.91 7.70 -1.04
C TYR A 113 -12.54 9.18 -1.10
N ARG A 114 -13.20 9.99 -1.94
CA ARG A 114 -13.01 11.45 -1.99
C ARG A 114 -13.42 12.16 -0.71
N ASN A 115 -14.33 11.57 0.07
CA ASN A 115 -14.81 12.12 1.33
C ASN A 115 -14.09 11.52 2.56
N ALA A 116 -13.31 10.46 2.39
CA ALA A 116 -12.58 9.82 3.49
C ALA A 116 -11.26 10.53 3.78
N SER A 117 -11.00 10.78 5.07
CA SER A 117 -9.77 11.43 5.53
C SER A 117 -8.54 10.66 5.07
N GLY A 118 -7.54 11.37 4.56
CA GLY A 118 -6.29 10.79 4.03
C GLY A 118 -6.44 10.28 2.59
N TRP A 119 -7.50 9.54 2.28
CA TRP A 119 -7.78 9.05 0.93
C TRP A 119 -8.14 10.19 -0.03
N ASN A 120 -8.79 11.24 0.49
CA ASN A 120 -9.10 12.45 -0.25
C ASN A 120 -7.87 13.26 -0.73
N LYS A 121 -6.65 12.86 -0.32
CA LYS A 121 -5.41 13.47 -0.80
C LYS A 121 -4.96 12.97 -2.17
N PHE A 122 -5.52 11.85 -2.65
CA PHE A 122 -5.17 11.33 -3.97
C PHE A 122 -5.60 12.29 -5.09
N GLU A 123 -4.66 12.66 -5.96
CA GLU A 123 -4.85 13.61 -7.06
C GLU A 123 -5.83 13.07 -8.11
N SER A 124 -5.74 11.78 -8.42
CA SER A 124 -6.71 11.04 -9.23
C SER A 124 -7.28 9.86 -8.45
N ILE A 125 -8.62 9.75 -8.46
CA ILE A 125 -9.36 8.58 -7.98
C ILE A 125 -10.27 8.12 -9.11
N GLU A 126 -9.97 6.95 -9.67
CA GLU A 126 -10.65 6.32 -10.81
C GLU A 126 -11.31 5.00 -10.37
N GLU A 127 -12.46 4.68 -10.94
CA GLU A 127 -13.19 3.45 -10.64
C GLU A 127 -12.87 2.36 -11.67
N VAL A 128 -12.69 1.12 -11.21
CA VAL A 128 -12.41 -0.04 -12.06
C VAL A 128 -13.13 -1.29 -11.55
N GLU A 129 -13.25 -2.27 -12.44
CA GLU A 129 -13.57 -3.67 -12.10
C GLU A 129 -12.28 -4.40 -11.68
N PHE A 130 -12.32 -5.20 -10.61
CA PHE A 130 -11.15 -5.72 -9.89
C PHE A 130 -10.95 -7.23 -9.92
#